data_AF-A0A8B8HXT0-F1
#
_entry.id   AF-A0A8B8HXT0-F1
#
_cell.length_a   1.000
_cell.length_b   1.000
_cell.length_c   1.000
_cell.angle_alpha   90.00
_cell.angle_beta   90.00
_cell.angle_gamma   90.00
#
_symmetry.space_group_name_H-M   'P 1'
#
loop_
_entity.id
_entity.type
_entity.pdbx_description
1 polymer ?
#
loop_
_entity_poly.entity_id
_entity_poly.type
_entity_poly.pdbx_seq_one_letter_code
_entity_poly.pdbx_strand_id
1 'polypeptide(L)'
;MISLDPMAMKQVKAVQAGLKMEFKNTIVRGLRNCKVLELRRFSHKTEIDLKCSVTLIGNYSLNGKLLVLPIEGEGKYKIKIQDVIVKVVLDIEELTSDGERYWKVNGFKQTADVVGRAQFNFQNMFNGNRHLSLGRKDPSVIRLKNKLGPN
;
A
#
# COMPACT_ATOMS: atom_id res chain seq x y z
N MET A 1 2.13 -19.03 -13.14
CA MET A 1 1.41 -18.49 -11.98
C MET A 1 2.16 -17.30 -11.43
N ILE A 2 1.48 -16.18 -11.18
CA ILE A 2 2.07 -15.02 -10.49
C ILE A 2 2.04 -15.34 -8.98
N SER A 3 3.17 -15.19 -8.29
CA SER A 3 3.21 -15.41 -6.84
C SER A 3 2.54 -14.26 -6.10
N LEU A 4 1.70 -14.58 -5.11
CA LEU A 4 1.15 -13.60 -4.17
C LEU A 4 2.12 -13.29 -3.02
N ASP A 5 3.12 -14.15 -2.76
CA ASP A 5 4.16 -13.86 -1.78
C ASP A 5 5.48 -14.57 -2.16
N PRO A 6 6.53 -13.84 -2.57
CA PRO A 6 6.54 -12.39 -2.76
C PRO A 6 5.69 -11.96 -3.96
N MET A 7 4.90 -10.90 -3.78
CA MET A 7 4.18 -10.25 -4.88
C MET A 7 5.07 -9.18 -5.53
N ALA A 8 5.22 -9.25 -6.84
CA ALA A 8 5.96 -8.26 -7.62
C ALA A 8 5.00 -7.26 -8.28
N MET A 9 5.21 -5.97 -8.04
CA MET A 9 4.48 -4.87 -8.67
C MET A 9 5.45 -4.03 -9.50
N LYS A 10 5.17 -3.90 -10.80
CA LYS A 10 6.03 -3.14 -11.71
C LYS A 10 6.06 -1.65 -11.36
N GLN A 11 4.89 -1.06 -11.13
CA GLN A 11 4.77 0.37 -10.89
C GLN A 11 3.50 0.70 -10.11
N VAL A 12 3.62 1.65 -9.19
CA VAL A 12 2.51 2.30 -8.50
C VAL A 12 2.75 3.80 -8.55
N LYS A 13 1.76 4.56 -9.04
CA LYS A 13 1.78 6.02 -9.04
C LYS A 13 0.63 6.51 -8.18
N ALA A 14 0.90 7.50 -7.34
CA ALA A 14 -0.09 8.15 -6.51
C ALA A 14 0.19 9.65 -6.43
N VAL A 15 -0.87 10.45 -6.34
CA VAL A 15 -0.77 11.88 -6.04
C VAL A 15 -1.64 12.14 -4.83
N GLN A 16 -1.05 12.63 -3.75
CA GLN A 16 -1.80 12.91 -2.53
C GLN A 16 -1.29 14.18 -1.86
N ALA A 17 -2.21 15.11 -1.57
CA ALA A 17 -1.93 16.37 -0.89
C ALA A 17 -0.75 17.17 -1.51
N GLY A 18 -0.63 17.17 -2.85
CA GLY A 18 0.44 17.86 -3.57
C GLY A 18 1.77 17.09 -3.70
N LEU A 19 1.84 15.88 -3.15
CA LEU A 19 2.99 14.99 -3.27
C LEU A 19 2.74 13.95 -4.38
N LYS A 20 3.59 13.98 -5.42
CA LYS A 20 3.65 12.93 -6.44
C LYS A 20 4.57 11.83 -5.95
N MET A 21 4.05 10.61 -5.94
CA MET A 21 4.74 9.42 -5.45
C MET A 21 4.76 8.37 -6.55
N GLU A 22 5.94 7.85 -6.84
CA GLU A 22 6.12 6.75 -7.76
C GLU A 22 6.96 5.66 -7.11
N PHE A 23 6.46 4.43 -7.12
CA PHE A 23 7.16 3.24 -6.64
C PHE A 23 7.33 2.26 -7.79
N LYS A 24 8.55 1.80 -8.04
CA LYS A 24 8.89 0.91 -9.15
C LYS A 24 9.54 -0.36 -8.63
N ASN A 25 9.27 -1.48 -9.33
CA ASN A 25 9.84 -2.78 -9.03
C ASN A 25 9.68 -3.16 -7.55
N THR A 26 8.47 -2.93 -7.05
CA THR A 26 8.12 -3.19 -5.65
C THR A 26 7.96 -4.69 -5.44
N ILE A 27 8.60 -5.21 -4.40
CA ILE A 27 8.38 -6.56 -3.90
C ILE A 27 7.65 -6.43 -2.55
N VAL A 28 6.44 -6.98 -2.49
CA VAL A 28 5.65 -7.09 -1.26
C VAL A 28 5.83 -8.49 -0.68
N ARG A 29 6.19 -8.57 0.60
CA ARG A 29 6.34 -9.82 1.36
C ARG A 29 5.44 -9.83 2.58
N GLY A 30 5.00 -11.01 2.99
CA GLY A 30 4.22 -11.23 4.21
C GLY A 30 2.71 -11.39 3.96
N LEU A 31 2.26 -11.30 2.71
CA LEU A 31 0.87 -11.51 2.32
C LEU A 31 0.40 -12.94 2.67
N ARG A 32 1.30 -13.94 2.66
CA ARG A 32 0.98 -15.31 3.09
C ARG A 32 0.58 -15.42 4.56
N ASN A 33 0.93 -14.42 5.37
CA ASN A 33 0.67 -14.40 6.82
C ASN A 33 -0.54 -13.51 7.18
N CYS A 34 -1.25 -12.98 6.18
CA CYS A 34 -2.49 -12.25 6.42
C CYS A 34 -3.53 -13.17 7.07
N LYS A 35 -4.21 -12.66 8.10
CA LYS A 35 -5.32 -13.35 8.75
C LYS A 35 -6.63 -12.78 8.25
N VAL A 36 -7.55 -13.65 7.85
CA VAL A 36 -8.94 -13.25 7.61
C VAL A 36 -9.56 -12.98 8.97
N LEU A 37 -9.98 -11.74 9.20
CA LEU A 37 -10.71 -11.35 10.41
C LEU A 37 -12.20 -11.61 10.22
N GLU A 38 -12.72 -11.26 9.05
CA GLU A 38 -14.13 -11.41 8.75
C GLU A 38 -14.33 -11.61 7.24
N LEU A 39 -15.30 -12.44 6.90
CA LEU A 39 -15.77 -12.66 5.53
C LEU A 39 -17.28 -12.58 5.55
N ARG A 40 -17.86 -11.67 4.78
CA ARG A 40 -19.30 -11.53 4.60
C ARG A 40 -19.66 -11.72 3.15
N ARG A 41 -20.59 -12.64 2.88
CA ARG A 41 -21.10 -12.88 1.53
C ARG A 41 -22.50 -12.31 1.39
N PHE A 42 -22.70 -11.56 0.32
CA PHE A 42 -23.98 -11.07 -0.17
C PHE A 42 -24.22 -11.63 -1.58
N SER A 43 -25.42 -11.40 -2.13
CA SER A 43 -25.79 -11.89 -3.47
C SER A 43 -24.78 -11.46 -4.55
N HIS A 44 -24.48 -10.16 -4.62
CA HIS A 44 -23.63 -9.58 -5.68
C HIS A 44 -22.31 -8.98 -5.15
N LYS A 45 -21.96 -9.28 -3.90
CA LYS A 45 -20.84 -8.65 -3.21
C LYS A 45 -20.22 -9.58 -2.18
N THR A 46 -18.89 -9.53 -2.05
CA THR A 46 -18.18 -10.17 -0.95
C THR A 46 -17.31 -9.15 -0.24
N GLU A 47 -17.42 -9.06 1.07
CA GLU A 47 -16.55 -8.24 1.91
C GLU A 47 -15.56 -9.13 2.66
N ILE A 48 -14.30 -8.72 2.69
CA ILE A 48 -13.21 -9.44 3.37
C ILE A 48 -12.40 -8.43 4.16
N ASP A 49 -12.31 -8.65 5.47
CA ASP A 49 -11.42 -7.91 6.35
C ASP A 49 -10.18 -8.76 6.63
N LEU A 50 -9.01 -8.23 6.31
CA LEU A 50 -7.72 -8.88 6.47
C LEU A 50 -6.86 -8.12 7.46
N LYS A 51 -6.19 -8.83 8.37
CA LYS A 51 -5.09 -8.28 9.17
C LYS A 51 -3.77 -8.79 8.63
N CYS A 52 -2.93 -7.89 8.13
CA CYS A 52 -1.66 -8.22 7.50
C CYS A 52 -0.49 -7.52 8.18
N SER A 53 0.69 -8.13 8.09
CA SER A 53 1.97 -7.46 8.34
C SER A 53 2.85 -7.66 7.11
N VAL A 54 3.25 -6.56 6.47
CA VAL A 54 3.91 -6.59 5.17
C VAL A 54 5.21 -5.80 5.17
N THR A 55 6.14 -6.22 4.32
CA THR A 55 7.33 -5.45 3.97
C THR A 55 7.34 -5.17 2.48
N LEU A 56 7.46 -3.90 2.12
CA LEU A 56 7.60 -3.44 0.75
C LEU A 56 9.05 -2.97 0.55
N ILE A 57 9.69 -3.43 -0.52
CA ILE A 57 11.00 -2.96 -0.94
C ILE A 57 10.98 -2.66 -2.43
N GLY A 58 11.69 -1.63 -2.86
CA GLY A 58 11.77 -1.28 -4.28
C GLY A 58 12.52 0.00 -4.52
N ASN A 59 12.27 0.61 -5.68
CA ASN A 59 12.73 1.95 -6.02
C ASN A 59 11.58 2.96 -5.86
N TYR A 60 11.91 4.19 -5.52
CA TYR A 60 10.93 5.26 -5.40
C TYR A 60 11.41 6.54 -6.08
N SER A 61 10.45 7.37 -6.48
CA SER A 61 10.64 8.79 -6.78
C SER A 61 9.54 9.58 -6.09
N LEU A 62 9.91 10.60 -5.32
CA LEU A 62 9.03 11.56 -4.68
C LEU A 62 9.30 12.94 -5.25
N ASN A 63 8.25 13.67 -5.58
CA ASN A 63 8.37 15.07 -6.00
C ASN A 63 7.14 15.88 -5.55
N GLY A 64 7.38 17.09 -5.06
CA GLY A 64 6.32 18.04 -4.74
C GLY A 64 6.44 18.56 -3.31
N LYS A 65 5.28 18.86 -2.72
CA LYS A 65 5.21 19.46 -1.38
C LYS A 65 4.21 18.70 -0.54
N LEU A 66 4.57 18.45 0.71
CA LEU A 66 3.66 18.00 1.74
C LEU A 66 3.41 19.16 2.69
N LEU A 67 2.21 19.73 2.66
CA LEU A 67 1.89 21.02 3.30
C LEU A 67 2.79 22.14 2.75
N VAL A 68 3.72 22.64 3.56
CA VAL A 68 4.71 23.67 3.17
C VAL A 68 6.09 23.07 2.90
N LEU A 69 6.29 21.78 3.18
CA LEU A 69 7.60 21.14 3.12
C LEU A 69 7.84 20.59 1.71
N PRO A 70 8.87 21.05 0.99
CA PRO A 70 9.29 20.39 -0.24
C PRO A 70 9.80 18.98 0.11
N ILE A 71 9.27 17.98 -0.58
CA ILE A 71 9.68 16.59 -0.48
C ILE A 71 10.07 16.13 -1.87
N GLU A 72 11.37 15.88 -2.03
CA GLU A 72 11.96 15.37 -3.26
C GLU A 72 12.97 14.29 -2.91
N GLY A 73 13.08 13.28 -3.75
CA GLY A 73 14.07 12.23 -3.59
C GLY A 73 13.84 11.09 -4.56
N GLU A 74 14.92 10.42 -4.91
CA GLU A 74 14.90 9.21 -5.72
C GLU A 74 15.92 8.21 -5.17
N GLY A 75 15.53 6.95 -5.06
CA GLY A 75 16.42 5.92 -4.56
C GLY A 75 15.70 4.63 -4.18
N LYS A 76 16.32 3.87 -3.27
CA LYS A 76 15.73 2.66 -2.69
C LYS A 76 14.83 3.01 -1.52
N TYR A 77 13.75 2.26 -1.38
CA TYR A 77 12.90 2.35 -0.20
C TYR A 77 12.65 0.99 0.44
N LYS A 78 12.36 1.02 1.74
CA LYS A 78 11.84 -0.10 2.51
C LYS A 78 10.76 0.40 3.45
N ILE A 79 9.55 -0.12 3.30
CA ILE A 79 8.44 0.16 4.21
C ILE A 79 8.08 -1.13 4.93
N LYS A 80 8.03 -1.07 6.27
CA LYS A 80 7.54 -2.17 7.11
C LYS A 80 6.25 -1.72 7.76
N ILE A 81 5.15 -2.43 7.50
CA ILE A 81 3.84 -2.17 8.10
C ILE A 81 3.49 -3.36 8.97
N GLN A 82 3.36 -3.11 10.27
CA GLN A 82 2.87 -4.08 11.25
C GLN A 82 1.41 -3.80 11.51
N ASP A 83 0.59 -4.84 11.42
CA ASP A 83 -0.84 -4.81 11.71
C ASP A 83 -1.61 -3.72 10.92
N VAL A 84 -1.71 -3.92 9.61
CA VAL A 84 -2.66 -3.19 8.75
C VAL A 84 -3.95 -3.99 8.61
N ILE A 85 -5.07 -3.30 8.75
CA ILE A 85 -6.40 -3.83 8.44
C ILE A 85 -6.73 -3.43 7.02
N VAL A 86 -6.89 -4.40 6.13
CA VAL A 86 -7.25 -4.20 4.74
C VAL A 86 -8.69 -4.67 4.57
N LYS A 87 -9.57 -3.77 4.16
CA LYS A 87 -10.96 -4.12 3.83
C LYS A 87 -11.06 -4.22 2.32
N VAL A 88 -11.50 -5.36 1.83
CA VAL A 88 -11.69 -5.63 0.40
C VAL A 88 -13.17 -5.84 0.15
N VAL A 89 -13.71 -5.12 -0.83
CA VAL A 89 -15.06 -5.31 -1.35
C VAL A 89 -14.94 -5.81 -2.78
N LEU A 90 -15.40 -7.03 -3.04
CA LEU A 90 -15.48 -7.62 -4.37
C LEU A 90 -16.91 -7.48 -4.90
N ASP A 91 -17.06 -6.93 -6.11
CA ASP A 91 -18.31 -6.95 -6.86
C ASP A 91 -18.33 -8.25 -7.67
N ILE A 92 -19.32 -9.11 -7.41
CA ILE A 92 -19.37 -10.48 -7.94
C ILE A 92 -20.69 -10.73 -8.66
N GLU A 93 -20.59 -11.37 -9.81
CA GLU A 93 -21.71 -11.90 -10.57
C GLU A 93 -21.60 -13.41 -10.65
N GLU A 94 -22.74 -14.08 -10.65
CA GLU A 94 -22.80 -15.53 -10.80
C GLU A 94 -23.18 -15.88 -12.24
N LEU A 95 -22.37 -16.71 -12.87
CA LEU A 95 -22.55 -17.17 -14.23
C LEU A 95 -22.76 -18.67 -14.22
N THR A 96 -23.64 -19.17 -15.09
CA THR A 96 -23.78 -20.60 -15.34
C THR A 96 -23.26 -20.91 -16.73
N SER A 97 -22.31 -21.83 -16.83
CA SER A 97 -21.80 -22.35 -18.11
C SER A 97 -21.67 -23.86 -18.01
N ASP A 98 -22.16 -24.57 -19.02
CA ASP A 98 -22.11 -26.05 -19.08
C ASP A 98 -22.70 -26.76 -17.84
N GLY A 99 -23.71 -26.16 -17.21
CA GLY A 99 -24.35 -26.67 -15.99
C GLY A 99 -23.62 -26.32 -14.69
N GLU A 100 -22.43 -25.73 -14.77
CA GLU A 100 -21.61 -25.36 -13.63
C GLU A 100 -21.75 -23.87 -13.29
N ARG A 101 -21.71 -23.55 -11.99
CA ARG A 101 -21.80 -22.18 -11.48
C ARG A 101 -20.41 -21.60 -11.23
N TYR A 102 -20.17 -20.41 -11.75
CA TYR A 102 -18.93 -19.66 -11.64
C TYR A 102 -19.19 -18.30 -11.01
N TRP A 103 -18.20 -17.80 -10.28
CA TRP A 103 -18.18 -16.40 -9.86
C TRP A 103 -17.26 -15.60 -10.75
N LYS A 104 -17.81 -14.56 -11.35
CA LYS A 104 -17.06 -13.53 -12.05
C LYS A 104 -16.89 -12.34 -11.12
N VAL A 105 -15.64 -11.98 -10.84
CA VAL A 105 -15.32 -10.74 -10.13
C VAL A 105 -15.32 -9.61 -11.16
N ASN A 106 -16.35 -8.76 -11.09
CA ASN A 106 -16.52 -7.62 -11.99
C ASN A 106 -15.69 -6.41 -11.57
N GLY A 107 -15.38 -6.30 -10.28
CA GLY A 107 -14.61 -5.19 -9.74
C GLY A 107 -14.21 -5.44 -8.29
N PHE A 108 -13.34 -4.59 -7.78
CA PHE A 108 -13.02 -4.56 -6.37
C PHE A 108 -12.66 -3.16 -5.90
N LYS A 109 -12.88 -2.91 -4.61
CA LYS A 109 -12.41 -1.74 -3.88
C LYS A 109 -11.64 -2.21 -2.67
N GLN A 110 -10.61 -1.46 -2.27
CA GLN A 110 -9.93 -1.69 -1.01
C GLN A 110 -9.66 -0.41 -0.23
N THR A 111 -9.71 -0.53 1.09
CA THR A 111 -9.16 0.45 2.03
C THR A 111 -8.13 -0.22 2.93
N ALA A 112 -7.23 0.58 3.51
CA ALA A 112 -6.19 0.07 4.38
C ALA A 112 -5.96 1.02 5.56
N ASP A 113 -6.10 0.50 6.78
CA ASP A 113 -5.93 1.23 8.03
C ASP A 113 -4.78 0.63 8.84
N VAL A 114 -3.74 1.43 9.09
CA VAL A 114 -2.57 1.00 9.87
C VAL A 114 -2.89 1.11 11.37
N VAL A 115 -3.26 -0.01 11.99
CA VAL A 115 -3.55 -0.09 13.42
C VAL A 115 -2.25 -0.15 14.24
N GLY A 116 -1.25 -0.89 13.75
CA GLY A 116 0.04 -1.00 14.41
C GLY A 116 1.03 0.12 14.07
N ARG A 117 2.19 -0.28 13.58
CA ARG A 117 3.33 0.59 13.29
C ARG A 117 3.71 0.50 11.82
N ALA A 118 3.87 1.65 11.18
CA ALA A 118 4.55 1.76 9.89
C ALA A 118 5.93 2.40 10.09
N GLN A 119 6.96 1.78 9.53
CA GLN A 119 8.32 2.31 9.46
C GLN A 119 8.65 2.55 8.00
N PHE A 120 9.06 3.77 7.67
CA PHE A 120 9.38 4.18 6.31
C PHE A 120 10.87 4.45 6.23
N ASN A 121 11.58 3.81 5.31
CA ASN A 121 12.99 4.10 5.07
C ASN A 121 13.17 4.43 3.60
N PHE A 122 13.59 5.65 3.33
CA PHE A 122 13.84 6.18 1.99
C PHE A 122 15.27 6.67 1.92
N GLN A 123 16.06 6.09 1.01
CA GLN A 123 17.43 6.54 0.78
C GLN A 123 17.45 7.78 -0.10
N ASN A 124 18.41 8.69 0.10
CA ASN A 124 18.61 9.87 -0.76
C ASN A 124 17.39 10.83 -0.81
N MET A 125 16.72 11.02 0.32
CA MET A 125 15.73 12.09 0.47
C MET A 125 16.40 13.46 0.45
N PHE A 126 15.68 14.46 -0.05
CA PHE A 126 16.13 15.86 -0.20
C PHE A 126 17.38 16.00 -1.07
N ASN A 127 17.56 15.08 -2.03
CA ASN A 127 18.73 15.01 -2.93
C ASN A 127 20.07 15.09 -2.17
N GLY A 128 20.13 14.51 -0.97
CA GLY A 128 21.33 14.49 -0.14
C GLY A 128 21.62 15.79 0.63
N ASN A 129 20.74 16.79 0.62
CA ASN A 129 20.92 18.00 1.40
C ASN A 129 20.85 17.70 2.91
N ARG A 130 22.03 17.62 3.54
CA ARG A 130 22.19 17.28 4.96
C ARG A 130 21.50 18.27 5.91
N HIS A 131 21.38 19.55 5.57
CA HIS A 131 20.72 20.53 6.45
C HIS A 131 19.21 20.27 6.60
N LEU A 132 18.55 19.80 5.54
CA LEU A 132 17.14 19.41 5.59
C LEU A 132 16.92 18.04 6.27
N SER A 133 17.95 17.19 6.27
CA SER A 133 17.94 15.87 6.92
C SER A 133 18.28 15.91 8.41
N LEU A 134 19.17 16.82 8.84
CA LEU A 134 19.70 16.90 10.21
C LEU A 134 18.77 17.63 11.19
N GLY A 135 17.91 18.55 10.70
CA GLY A 135 16.94 19.27 11.54
C GLY A 135 15.73 18.43 12.00
N ARG A 136 15.62 17.17 11.56
CA ARG A 136 14.52 16.27 11.91
C ARG A 136 15.10 15.07 12.64
N LYS A 137 14.81 14.94 13.95
CA LYS A 137 15.06 13.70 14.69
C LYS A 137 14.33 12.56 13.96
N ASP A 138 15.10 11.80 13.19
CA ASP A 138 14.72 10.72 12.29
C ASP A 138 13.91 11.14 11.01
N PRO A 139 14.58 11.43 9.88
CA PRO A 139 13.91 11.71 8.60
C PRO A 139 13.10 10.53 8.03
N SER A 140 13.20 9.33 8.63
CA SER A 140 12.48 8.12 8.27
C SER A 140 11.10 8.00 8.97
N VAL A 141 10.83 8.86 9.96
CA VAL A 141 9.58 8.83 10.73
C VAL A 141 8.77 10.09 10.46
N ILE A 142 8.37 10.30 9.20
CA ILE A 142 7.18 11.11 8.96
C ILE A 142 6.01 10.29 9.49
N ARG A 143 5.39 10.71 10.60
CA ARG A 143 4.10 10.16 11.05
C ARG A 143 3.04 10.51 10.00
N LEU A 144 2.99 9.73 8.91
CA LEU A 144 1.98 9.81 7.84
C LEU A 144 0.62 9.23 8.28
N LYS A 145 0.41 9.00 9.59
CA LYS A 145 -0.73 8.25 10.12
C LYS A 145 -2.10 8.85 9.76
N ASN A 146 -2.20 10.15 9.43
CA ASN A 146 -3.50 10.82 9.26
C ASN A 146 -3.70 11.55 7.91
N LYS A 147 -2.83 11.38 6.90
CA LYS A 147 -2.96 12.13 5.63
C LYS A 147 -3.08 11.28 4.37
N LEU A 148 -2.90 9.97 4.49
CA LEU A 148 -3.01 9.03 3.36
C LEU A 148 -4.21 8.07 3.49
N GLY A 149 -5.15 8.36 4.41
CA GLY A 149 -6.40 7.61 4.52
C GLY A 149 -7.23 7.72 3.23
N PRO A 150 -8.07 6.72 2.92
CA PRO A 150 -8.83 6.70 1.68
C PRO A 150 -9.84 7.85 1.67
N ASN A 151 -9.93 8.55 0.53
CA ASN A 151 -11.19 9.16 0.13
C ASN A 151 -12.16 8.06 -0.27
#